data_AF-A0A455VDR4-F1
#
_entry.id   AF-A0A455VDR4-F1
#
_cell.length_a   1.000
_cell.length_b   1.000
_cell.length_c   1.000
_cell.angle_alpha   90.00
_cell.angle_beta   90.00
_cell.angle_gamma   90.00
#
_symmetry.space_group_name_H-M   'P 1'
#
loop_
_entity.id
_entity.type
_entity.pdbx_description
1 polymer ?
#
loop_
_entity_poly.entity_id
_entity_poly.type
_entity_poly.pdbx_seq_one_letter_code
_entity_poly.pdbx_strand_id
1 'polypeptide(L)' 'MAVTTVQGKVKPGDNPYTLKRLYILRTDAIHTMTMADRIANQLG' A
#
# COMPACT_ATOMS: atom_id res chain seq x y z
N MET A 1 -9.68 -7.02 -12.12
CA MET A 1 -8.54 -6.79 -11.19
C MET A 1 -9.00 -7.17 -9.79
N ALA A 2 -8.21 -7.91 -9.00
CA ALA A 2 -8.62 -8.40 -7.69
C ALA A 2 -7.93 -7.59 -6.56
N VAL A 3 -8.37 -6.34 -6.42
CA VAL A 3 -7.77 -5.35 -5.51
C VAL A 3 -8.85 -4.70 -4.66
N THR A 4 -8.52 -4.35 -3.42
CA THR A 4 -9.45 -3.80 -2.42
C THR A 4 -9.10 -2.34 -2.09
N THR A 5 -10.02 -1.65 -1.41
CA THR A 5 -9.78 -0.29 -0.89
C THR A 5 -8.97 -0.26 0.40
N VAL A 6 -8.63 -1.42 0.95
CA VAL A 6 -7.85 -1.54 2.19
C VAL A 6 -6.40 -1.15 1.92
N GLN A 7 -5.87 -0.23 2.73
CA GLN A 7 -4.49 0.21 2.63
C GLN A 7 -3.53 -0.75 3.35
N GLY A 8 -2.34 -0.92 2.78
CA GLY A 8 -1.23 -1.60 3.44
C GLY A 8 -0.39 -2.49 2.53
N LYS A 9 0.68 -3.05 3.12
CA LYS A 9 1.59 -3.99 2.46
C LYS A 9 0.89 -5.33 2.20
N VAL A 10 0.94 -5.81 0.97
CA VAL A 10 0.61 -7.21 0.64
C VAL A 10 1.73 -8.10 1.16
N LYS A 11 1.37 -9.16 1.88
CA LYS A 11 2.30 -10.14 2.44
C LYS A 11 2.19 -11.47 1.68
N PRO A 12 3.28 -12.26 1.58
CA PRO A 12 3.19 -13.65 1.13
C PRO A 12 2.18 -14.41 2.01
N GLY A 13 1.20 -15.05 1.38
CA GLY A 13 0.09 -15.72 2.07
C GLY A 13 -1.22 -14.91 2.14
N ASP A 14 -1.21 -13.62 1.77
CA ASP A 14 -2.45 -12.87 1.58
C ASP A 14 -3.27 -13.47 0.41
N ASN A 15 -4.60 -13.41 0.53
CA ASN A 15 -5.50 -13.92 -0.50
C ASN A 15 -5.28 -13.15 -1.82
N PRO A 16 -4.93 -13.84 -2.93
CA PRO A 16 -4.63 -13.21 -4.22
C PRO A 16 -5.84 -12.51 -4.85
N TYR A 17 -7.05 -12.77 -4.35
CA TYR A 17 -8.28 -12.14 -4.82
C TYR A 17 -8.67 -10.87 -4.05
N THR A 18 -7.99 -10.57 -2.93
CA THR A 18 -8.31 -9.41 -2.08
C THR A 18 -7.06 -8.63 -1.69
N LEU A 19 -6.30 -8.20 -2.70
CA LEU A 19 -5.03 -7.50 -2.46
C LEU A 19 -5.26 -6.10 -1.90
N LYS A 20 -4.45 -5.72 -0.90
CA LYS A 20 -4.41 -4.36 -0.36
C LYS A 20 -3.78 -3.40 -1.38
N ARG A 21 -4.13 -2.11 -1.29
CA ARG A 21 -3.69 -1.07 -2.24
C ARG A 21 -3.04 0.10 -1.54
N LEU A 22 -1.96 0.62 -2.12
CA LEU A 22 -1.48 1.95 -1.79
C LEU A 22 -2.16 2.99 -2.68
N TYR A 23 -2.75 4.02 -2.07
CA TYR A 23 -3.28 5.18 -2.79
C TYR A 23 -2.22 6.28 -2.79
N ILE A 24 -1.91 6.79 -3.98
CA ILE A 24 -1.02 7.93 -4.18
C ILE A 24 -1.80 8.98 -4.95
N LEU A 25 -1.91 10.17 -4.36
CA LEU A 25 -2.53 11.34 -4.95
C LEU A 25 -1.50 12.13 -5.75
N ARG A 26 -1.97 12.84 -6.78
CA ARG A 26 -1.12 13.70 -7.61
C ARG A 26 -0.39 14.77 -6.79
N THR A 27 -0.99 15.21 -5.69
CA THR A 27 -0.47 16.25 -4.79
C THR A 27 0.49 15.72 -3.74
N ASP A 28 0.69 14.40 -3.67
CA ASP A 28 1.65 13.84 -2.73
C ASP A 28 3.05 14.28 -3.10
N ALA A 29 3.84 14.70 -2.12
CA ALA A 29 5.22 15.04 -2.38
C ALA A 29 6.01 13.77 -2.73
N ILE A 30 7.02 13.91 -3.59
CA ILE A 30 7.77 12.76 -4.14
C ILE A 30 8.38 11.89 -3.03
N HIS A 31 8.85 12.49 -1.95
CA HIS A 31 9.35 11.75 -0.78
C HIS A 31 8.24 10.85 -0.19
N THR A 32 7.05 11.40 0.00
CA THR A 32 5.87 10.67 0.48
C THR A 32 5.35 9.64 -0.51
N MET A 33 5.61 9.78 -1.82
CA MET A 33 5.21 8.81 -2.84
C MET A 33 6.05 7.53 -2.82
N THR A 34 7.20 7.53 -2.13
CA THR A 34 8.03 6.33 -2.07
C THR A 34 7.29 5.22 -1.34
N MET A 35 7.33 4.01 -1.91
CA MET A 35 6.75 2.82 -1.29
C MET A 35 7.36 2.60 0.11
N ALA A 36 8.61 3.00 0.33
CA ALA A 36 9.27 2.92 1.64
C ALA A 36 8.52 3.71 2.71
N ASP A 37 8.17 4.98 2.49
CA ASP A 37 7.58 5.82 3.54
C ASP A 37 6.11 5.49 3.84
N ARG A 38 5.36 4.93 2.88
CA ARG A 38 3.94 4.56 3.08
C ARG A 38 3.69 3.09 3.38
N ILE A 39 4.60 2.20 2.99
CA ILE A 39 4.47 0.74 3.17
C ILE A 39 5.38 0.23 4.27
N ALA A 40 6.42 0.98 4.69
CA ALA A 40 7.10 0.68 5.94
C ALA A 40 6.06 0.81 7.05
N ASN A 41 5.59 -0.35 7.51
CA ASN A 41 4.91 -0.51 8.78
C ASN A 41 5.54 0.48 9.76
N GLN A 42 4.78 1.49 10.18
CA GLN A 42 5.03 2.05 11.50
C GLN A 42 4.99 0.83 12.41
N LEU A 43 6.18 0.46 12.89
CA LEU A 43 6.40 -0.69 13.76
C LEU A 43 5.60 -0.43 15.03
N GLY A 44 4.36 -0.91 15.04
CA GLY A 44 3.59 -1.19 16.24
C GLY A 44 3.84 -2.63 16.65
#